data_AF-A0A662LPS4-F1
#
_entry.id   AF-A0A662LPS4-F1
#
_cell.length_a   1.000
_cell.length_b   1.000
_cell.length_c   1.000
_cell.angle_alpha   90.00
_cell.angle_beta   90.00
_cell.angle_gamma   90.00
#
_symmetry.space_group_name_H-M   'P 1'
#
loop_
_entity.id
_entity.type
_entity.pdbx_description
1 polymer ?
#
loop_
_entity_poly.entity_id
_entity_poly.type
_entity_poly.pdbx_seq_one_letter_code
_entity_poly.pdbx_strand_id
1 'polypeptide(L)'
;DLTNFINRLRGSGKNIFISANPNDWSDDIHKKFQTISDVHFRVARESMPGIGLVYNIYLNKFSGAKHRYEPTTCFAVQPGSGLAIETSGVAF
;
A
#
# COMPACT_ATOMS: atom_id res chain seq x y z
N ASP A 1 1.94 24.36 5.32
CA ASP A 1 1.01 23.29 5.72
C ASP A 1 0.93 22.23 4.62
N LEU A 2 1.72 21.16 4.74
CA LEU A 2 1.94 20.15 3.70
C LEU A 2 0.65 19.42 3.31
N THR A 3 -0.20 19.14 4.29
CA THR A 3 -1.51 18.50 4.11
C THR A 3 -2.40 19.33 3.19
N ASN A 4 -2.41 20.65 3.37
CA ASN A 4 -3.19 21.56 2.52
C ASN A 4 -2.67 21.61 1.09
N PHE A 5 -1.35 21.54 0.89
CA PHE A 5 -0.76 21.46 -0.44
C PHE A 5 -1.17 20.19 -1.17
N ILE A 6 -1.10 19.03 -0.50
CA ILE A 6 -1.51 17.74 -1.06
C ILE A 6 -3.01 17.75 -1.39
N ASN A 7 -3.85 18.30 -0.50
CA ASN A 7 -5.28 18.42 -0.75
C ASN A 7 -5.60 19.29 -1.98
N ARG A 8 -4.84 20.38 -2.22
CA ARG A 8 -5.00 21.20 -3.44
C ARG A 8 -4.61 20.42 -4.69
N LEU A 9 -3.50 19.67 -4.64
CA LEU A 9 -3.09 18.84 -5.76
C LEU A 9 -4.14 17.75 -6.06
N ARG A 10 -4.67 17.10 -5.02
CA ARG A 10 -5.78 16.14 -5.15
C ARG A 10 -7.01 16.78 -5.79
N GLY A 11 -7.37 18.00 -5.36
CA GLY A 11 -8.47 18.79 -5.92
C GLY A 11 -8.32 19.13 -7.42
N SER A 12 -7.10 19.06 -7.98
CA SER A 12 -6.87 19.27 -9.40
C SER A 12 -7.17 18.06 -10.29
N GLY A 13 -7.60 16.92 -9.70
CA GLY A 13 -7.92 15.70 -10.44
C GLY A 13 -6.70 14.87 -10.87
N LYS A 14 -5.50 15.21 -10.37
CA LYS A 14 -4.27 14.44 -10.63
C LYS A 14 -4.15 13.25 -9.68
N ASN A 15 -3.61 12.14 -10.18
CA ASN A 15 -3.20 11.01 -9.35
C ASN A 15 -1.84 11.27 -8.73
N ILE A 16 -1.72 11.08 -7.41
CA ILE A 16 -0.50 11.32 -6.65
C ILE A 16 -0.13 10.04 -5.93
N PHE A 17 1.09 9.58 -6.16
CA PHE A 17 1.66 8.41 -5.47
C PHE A 17 2.80 8.89 -4.59
N ILE A 18 2.76 8.50 -3.32
CA ILE A 18 3.78 8.85 -2.32
C ILE A 18 4.23 7.56 -1.65
N SER A 19 5.51 7.27 -1.74
CA SER A 19 6.16 6.22 -0.94
C SER A 19 6.91 6.88 0.23
N ALA A 20 6.87 6.25 1.39
CA ALA A 20 7.59 6.70 2.56
C ALA A 20 7.82 5.54 3.53
N ASN A 21 8.89 5.66 4.31
CA ASN A 21 9.12 4.80 5.47
C ASN A 21 8.43 5.44 6.69
N PRO A 22 7.46 4.77 7.34
CA PRO A 22 6.74 5.35 8.47
C PRO A 22 7.64 5.62 9.68
N ASN A 23 8.82 5.01 9.75
CA ASN A 23 9.81 5.23 10.81
C ASN A 23 10.58 6.55 10.66
N ASP A 24 10.49 7.23 9.51
CA ASP A 24 11.22 8.48 9.25
C ASP A 24 10.49 9.72 9.80
N TRP A 25 9.29 9.55 10.35
CA TRP A 25 8.49 10.65 10.93
C TRP A 25 7.71 10.19 12.16
N SER A 26 7.07 11.13 12.86
CA SER A 26 6.21 10.81 14.00
C SER A 26 4.89 10.15 13.56
N ASP A 27 4.30 9.38 14.48
CA ASP A 27 2.99 8.76 14.29
C ASP A 27 1.89 9.78 13.94
N ASP A 28 1.99 11.01 14.47
CA ASP A 28 1.03 12.07 14.18
C ASP A 28 1.09 12.51 12.71
N ILE A 29 2.30 12.61 12.15
CA ILE A 29 2.47 12.87 10.72
C ILE A 29 1.94 11.69 9.92
N HIS A 30 2.25 10.47 10.32
CA HIS A 30 1.77 9.27 9.65
C HIS A 30 0.24 9.21 9.60
N LYS A 31 -0.44 9.44 10.73
CA LYS A 31 -1.91 9.46 10.84
C LYS A 31 -2.55 10.54 9.96
N LYS A 32 -1.91 11.72 9.83
CA LYS A 32 -2.39 12.76 8.91
C LYS A 32 -2.36 12.29 7.46
N PHE A 33 -1.29 11.62 7.03
CA PHE A 33 -1.20 11.04 5.68
C PHE A 33 -2.25 9.96 5.44
N GLN A 34 -2.46 9.05 6.40
CA GLN A 34 -3.50 8.02 6.31
C GLN A 34 -4.92 8.63 6.19
N THR A 35 -5.14 9.75 6.86
CA THR A 35 -6.43 10.46 6.84
C THR A 35 -6.70 11.07 5.47
N ILE A 36 -5.71 11.73 4.86
CA ILE A 36 -5.90 12.42 3.57
C ILE A 36 -5.77 11.53 2.33
N SER A 37 -5.12 10.37 2.45
CA SER A 37 -4.95 9.45 1.33
C SER A 37 -6.27 8.79 0.94
N ASP A 38 -6.57 8.69 -0.36
CA ASP A 38 -7.69 7.89 -0.86
C ASP A 38 -7.41 6.39 -0.77
N VAL A 39 -6.15 6.00 -1.00
CA VAL A 39 -5.66 4.63 -0.96
C VAL A 39 -4.40 4.58 -0.09
N HIS A 40 -4.36 3.66 0.88
CA HIS A 40 -3.22 3.47 1.76
C HIS A 40 -2.72 2.04 1.69
N PHE A 41 -1.55 1.86 1.06
CA PHE A 41 -0.83 0.60 1.03
C PHE A 41 0.23 0.56 2.13
N ARG A 42 0.33 -0.57 2.82
CA ARG A 42 1.45 -0.88 3.71
C ARG A 42 2.20 -2.08 3.14
N VAL A 43 3.50 -1.90 2.89
CA VAL A 43 4.38 -3.01 2.51
C VAL A 43 5.03 -3.56 3.78
N ALA A 44 4.96 -4.87 4.00
CA ALA A 44 5.64 -5.53 5.11
C ALA A 44 6.43 -6.74 4.66
N ARG A 45 7.54 -7.00 5.35
CA ARG A 45 8.31 -8.23 5.24
C ARG A 45 7.98 -9.09 6.45
N GLU A 46 7.46 -10.28 6.21
CA GLU A 46 7.00 -11.19 7.26
C GLU A 46 7.67 -12.55 7.11
N SER A 47 7.83 -13.27 8.22
CA SER A 47 8.33 -14.63 8.22
C SER A 47 7.15 -15.60 8.30
N MET A 48 6.89 -16.33 7.23
CA MET A 48 5.87 -17.38 7.20
C MET A 48 6.50 -18.76 7.50
N PRO A 49 6.01 -19.49 8.52
CA PRO A 49 6.48 -20.84 8.81
C PRO A 49 6.39 -21.75 7.58
N GLY A 50 7.47 -22.47 7.28
CA GLY A 50 7.53 -23.41 6.15
C GLY A 50 7.78 -22.79 4.76
N ILE A 51 7.64 -21.47 4.59
CA ILE A 51 7.90 -20.75 3.34
C ILE A 51 9.17 -19.90 3.44
N GLY A 52 9.38 -19.28 4.60
CA GLY A 52 10.47 -18.33 4.82
C GLY A 52 9.99 -16.89 4.77
N LEU A 53 10.80 -16.00 4.21
CA LEU A 53 10.51 -14.57 4.14
C LEU A 53 9.58 -14.27 2.97
N VAL A 54 8.46 -13.62 3.26
CA VAL A 54 7.48 -13.18 2.27
C VAL A 54 7.32 -11.66 2.34
N TYR A 55 6.96 -11.06 1.20
CA TYR A 55 6.62 -9.65 1.13
C TYR A 55 5.14 -9.51 0.86
N ASN A 56 4.45 -8.76 1.71
CA ASN A 56 3.02 -8.55 1.62
C ASN A 56 2.72 -7.08 1.38
N ILE A 57 1.75 -6.81 0.52
CA ILE A 57 1.09 -5.52 0.37
C ILE A 57 -0.25 -5.62 1.08
N TYR A 58 -0.45 -4.80 2.11
CA TYR A 58 -1.73 -4.64 2.78
C TYR A 58 -2.43 -3.39 2.24
N LEU A 59 -3.70 -3.52 1.89
CA LEU A 59 -4.57 -2.42 1.57
C LEU A 59 -5.34 -1.98 2.82
N ASN A 60 -4.79 -1.02 3.55
CA ASN A 60 -5.33 -0.54 4.81
C ASN A 60 -6.49 0.45 4.62
N LYS A 61 -6.57 1.11 3.47
CA LYS A 61 -7.65 2.05 3.13
C LYS A 61 -7.86 2.06 1.63
N PHE A 62 -9.13 2.00 1.20
CA PHE A 62 -9.54 2.24 -0.18
C PHE A 62 -10.89 2.97 -0.21
N SER A 63 -10.83 4.30 -0.27
CA SER A 63 -12.01 5.15 -0.37
C SER A 63 -12.67 5.04 -1.74
N GLY A 64 -13.97 4.77 -1.75
CA GLY A 64 -14.76 4.70 -3.00
C GLY A 64 -14.56 3.41 -3.81
N ALA A 65 -14.05 2.34 -3.19
CA ALA A 65 -13.94 1.03 -3.84
C ALA A 65 -15.31 0.56 -4.36
N LYS A 66 -15.41 0.32 -5.67
CA LYS A 66 -16.65 -0.11 -6.35
C LYS A 66 -16.84 -1.62 -6.37
N HIS A 67 -15.76 -2.37 -6.14
CA HIS A 67 -15.73 -3.82 -6.20
C HIS A 67 -15.06 -4.39 -4.96
N ARG A 68 -15.33 -5.66 -4.70
CA ARG A 68 -14.62 -6.42 -3.67
C ARG A 68 -13.15 -6.51 -4.06
N TYR A 69 -12.28 -6.33 -3.07
CA TYR A 69 -10.83 -6.44 -3.22
C TYR A 69 -10.28 -7.34 -2.12
N GLU A 70 -9.10 -7.91 -2.34
CA GLU A 70 -8.36 -8.62 -1.32
C GLU A 70 -7.56 -7.62 -0.47
N PRO A 71 -7.66 -7.67 0.87
CA PRO A 71 -6.97 -6.72 1.73
C PRO A 71 -5.47 -6.98 1.81
N THR A 72 -5.00 -8.14 1.36
CA THR A 72 -3.60 -8.55 1.42
C THR A 72 -3.22 -9.26 0.15
N THR A 73 -2.03 -8.97 -0.36
CA THR A 73 -1.47 -9.65 -1.54
C THR A 73 0.01 -9.93 -1.31
N CYS A 74 0.40 -11.20 -1.45
CA CYS A 74 1.81 -11.59 -1.40
C CYS A 74 2.47 -11.26 -2.75
N PHE A 75 3.72 -10.83 -2.70
CA PHE A 75 4.49 -10.54 -3.90
C PHE A 75 5.96 -10.93 -3.73
N ALA A 76 6.61 -11.14 -4.86
CA ALA A 76 8.05 -11.29 -4.98
C ALA A 76 8.60 -10.31 -6.01
N VAL A 77 9.87 -9.93 -5.87
CA VAL A 77 10.61 -9.21 -6.90
C VAL A 77 11.53 -10.21 -7.59
N GLN A 78 11.26 -10.50 -8.86
CA GLN A 78 11.97 -11.51 -9.64
C GLN A 78 12.79 -10.86 -10.76
N PRO A 79 14.05 -11.25 -10.96
CA PRO A 79 14.82 -10.83 -12.12
C PRO A 79 14.10 -11.21 -13.43
N GLY A 80 14.06 -10.28 -14.40
CA GLY A 80 13.40 -10.49 -15.70
C GLY A 80 11.88 -10.26 -15.71
N SER A 81 11.19 -10.51 -14.59
CA SER A 81 9.72 -10.33 -14.49
C SER A 81 9.29 -9.10 -13.67
N GLY A 82 10.18 -8.55 -12.84
CA GLY A 82 9.86 -7.41 -11.97
C GLY A 82 9.00 -7.82 -10.79
N LEU A 83 7.82 -7.21 -10.65
CA LEU A 83 6.88 -7.51 -9.56
C LEU A 83 6.02 -8.73 -9.93
N ALA A 84 6.22 -9.85 -9.23
CA ALA A 84 5.40 -11.03 -9.36
C ALA A 84 4.38 -11.07 -8.21
N ILE A 85 3.08 -10.99 -8.55
CA ILE A 85 1.99 -11.17 -7.59
C ILE A 85 1.79 -12.68 -7.39
N GLU A 86 1.86 -13.13 -6.14
CA GLU A 86 1.63 -14.53 -5.81
C GLU A 86 0.13 -14.75 -5.57
N THR A 87 -0.43 -15.80 -6.19
CA THR A 87 -1.85 -16.13 -6.06
C THR A 87 -2.17 -16.57 -4.63
N SER A 88 -3.15 -15.91 -4.02
CA SER A 88 -3.68 -16.22 -2.68
C SER A 88 -4.56 -17.48 -2.65
N GLY A 89 -4.86 -18.09 -3.81
CA GLY A 89 -5.70 -19.28 -3.92
C GLY A 89 -5.43 -20.11 -5.18
N VAL A 90 -5.84 -21.38 -5.12
CA VAL A 90 -5.82 -22.32 -6.26
C VAL A 90 -7.11 -22.11 -7.05
N ALA A 91 -7.02 -21.88 -8.35
CA ALA A 91 -8.18 -21.88 -9.23
C ALA A 91 -8.70 -23.32 -9.36
N PHE A 92 -9.96 -23.55 -8.96
CA PHE A 92 -10.68 -24.80 -9.20
C PHE A 92 -11.63 -24.64 -10.39
#